data_AF-A0A519K914-F1
#
_entry.id   AF-A0A519K914-F1
#
_cell.length_a   1.000
_cell.length_b   1.000
_cell.length_c   1.000
_cell.angle_alpha   90.00
_cell.angle_beta   90.00
_cell.angle_gamma   90.00
#
_symmetry.space_group_name_H-M   'P 1'
#
loop_
_entity.id
_entity.type
_entity.pdbx_description
1 polymer ?
#
loop_
_entity_poly.entity_id
_entity_poly.type
_entity_poly.pdbx_seq_one_letter_code
_entity_poly.pdbx_strand_id
1 'polypeptide(L)'
;MTISFLLNTMARCCLTIKWQSLYQYRAELAFETGEIIEYVDTSPVRCIYQAKRKIEAQDLKATEIQSVVEYLSPVNEIIEAVHQLTT
;
A
#
# COMPACT_ATOMS: atom_id res chain seq x y z
N MET A 1 6.95 6.67 -2.21
CA MET A 1 7.17 5.37 -1.54
C MET A 1 6.43 4.31 -2.33
N THR A 2 7.02 3.14 -2.51
CA THR A 2 6.41 2.03 -3.25
C THR A 2 6.56 0.74 -2.45
N ILE A 3 5.48 0.00 -2.28
CA ILE A 3 5.42 -1.28 -1.56
C ILE A 3 4.92 -2.34 -2.53
N SER A 4 5.72 -3.37 -2.77
CA SER A 4 5.35 -4.52 -3.60
C SER A 4 5.08 -5.72 -2.71
N PHE A 5 3.99 -6.45 -2.97
CA PHE A 5 3.57 -7.57 -2.13
C PHE A 5 2.81 -8.63 -2.92
N LEU A 6 2.78 -9.85 -2.38
CA LEU A 6 2.00 -10.97 -2.89
C LEU A 6 0.65 -11.05 -2.18
N LEU A 7 -0.34 -11.52 -2.93
CA LEU A 7 -1.65 -11.86 -2.40
C LEU A 7 -1.76 -13.37 -2.13
N ASN A 8 -2.79 -13.77 -1.40
CA ASN A 8 -3.16 -15.18 -1.15
C ASN A 8 -3.43 -15.99 -2.44
N THR A 9 -3.67 -15.32 -3.55
CA THR A 9 -3.80 -15.91 -4.90
C THR A 9 -2.47 -16.04 -5.65
N MET A 10 -1.34 -15.70 -5.03
CA MET A 10 -0.02 -15.55 -5.64
C MET A 10 0.09 -14.42 -6.68
N ALA A 11 -0.95 -13.61 -6.85
CA ALA A 11 -0.91 -12.42 -7.69
C ALA A 11 -0.03 -11.33 -7.06
N ARG A 12 0.68 -10.58 -7.91
CA ARG A 12 1.50 -9.44 -7.49
C ARG A 12 0.67 -8.17 -7.41
N CYS A 13 0.95 -7.37 -6.40
CA CYS A 13 0.33 -6.06 -6.21
C CYS A 13 1.36 -5.02 -5.81
N CYS A 14 1.12 -3.77 -6.21
CA CYS A 14 2.01 -2.66 -5.97
C CYS A 14 1.22 -1.46 -5.43
N LEU A 15 1.59 -0.97 -4.26
CA LEU A 15 1.06 0.26 -3.67
C LEU A 15 2.10 1.38 -3.82
N THR A 16 1.77 2.40 -4.59
CA THR A 16 2.59 3.61 -4.74
C THR A 16 1.94 4.78 -4.03
N ILE A 17 2.68 5.43 -3.12
CA ILE A 17 2.24 6.59 -2.35
C ILE A 17 3.14 7.79 -2.67
N LYS A 18 2.53 8.88 -3.11
CA LYS A 18 3.19 10.14 -3.50
C LYS A 18 2.61 11.30 -2.70
N TRP A 19 3.46 12.20 -2.24
CA TRP A 19 3.01 13.48 -1.71
C TRP A 19 2.33 14.27 -2.83
N GLN A 20 1.15 14.85 -2.55
CA GLN A 20 0.40 15.64 -3.52
C GLN A 20 0.30 17.10 -3.10
N SER A 21 -0.10 17.37 -1.86
CA SER A 21 -0.24 18.72 -1.32
C SER A 21 -0.19 18.72 0.22
N LEU A 22 -0.41 19.88 0.85
CA LEU A 22 -0.42 20.01 2.31
C LEU A 22 -1.43 19.03 2.93
N TYR A 23 -0.95 18.10 3.77
CA TYR A 23 -1.76 17.03 4.37
C TYR A 23 -2.48 16.12 3.36
N GLN A 24 -1.97 15.95 2.14
CA GLN A 24 -2.56 15.06 1.15
C GLN A 24 -1.51 14.21 0.47
N TYR A 25 -1.74 12.90 0.51
CA TYR A 25 -0.96 11.87 -0.17
C TYR A 25 -1.86 11.15 -1.15
N ARG A 26 -1.43 11.07 -2.40
CA ARG A 26 -2.09 10.25 -3.43
C ARG A 26 -1.50 8.84 -3.36
N ALA A 27 -2.38 7.86 -3.29
CA ALA A 27 -2.06 6.45 -3.32
C ALA A 27 -2.64 5.79 -4.58
N GLU A 28 -1.88 4.88 -5.14
CA GLU A 28 -2.21 4.09 -6.33
C GLU A 28 -1.94 2.62 -6.00
N LEU A 29 -3.00 1.82 -5.96
CA LEU A 29 -2.94 0.38 -5.72
C LEU A 29 -3.16 -0.36 -7.04
N ALA A 30 -2.09 -0.90 -7.61
CA ALA A 30 -2.09 -1.58 -8.88
C ALA A 30 -2.03 -3.10 -8.70
N PHE A 31 -2.93 -3.82 -9.38
CA PHE A 31 -3.00 -5.27 -9.41
C PHE A 31 -2.38 -5.81 -10.71
N GLU A 32 -1.85 -7.03 -10.67
CA GLU A 32 -1.31 -7.72 -11.86
C GLU A 32 -2.34 -7.89 -12.99
N THR A 33 -3.64 -7.87 -12.67
CA THR A 33 -4.75 -7.88 -13.64
C THR A 33 -4.83 -6.62 -14.51
N GLY A 34 -4.08 -5.56 -14.18
CA GLY A 34 -4.15 -4.25 -14.81
C GLY A 34 -5.17 -3.30 -14.15
N GLU A 35 -5.89 -3.75 -13.13
CA GLU A 35 -6.74 -2.87 -12.32
C GLU A 35 -5.88 -1.91 -11.48
N ILE A 36 -6.27 -0.64 -11.45
CA ILE A 36 -5.61 0.40 -10.66
C ILE A 36 -6.68 1.12 -9.84
N ILE A 37 -6.51 1.13 -8.52
CA ILE A 37 -7.37 1.86 -7.58
C ILE A 37 -6.60 3.07 -7.03
N GLU A 38 -7.09 4.27 -7.32
CA GLU A 38 -6.52 5.52 -6.84
C GLU A 38 -7.33 6.10 -5.68
N TYR A 39 -6.64 6.72 -4.72
CA TYR A 39 -7.27 7.41 -3.59
C TYR A 39 -6.32 8.42 -2.94
N VAL A 40 -6.87 9.27 -2.06
CA VAL A 40 -6.11 10.29 -1.32
C VAL A 40 -6.37 10.14 0.16
N ASP A 41 -5.30 10.24 0.97
CA ASP A 41 -5.40 10.27 2.43
C ASP A 41 -4.44 11.30 3.04
N THR A 42 -4.58 11.55 4.34
CA THR A 42 -3.85 12.60 5.06
C THR A 42 -2.46 12.19 5.53
N SER A 43 -2.14 10.89 5.50
CA SER A 43 -0.81 10.38 5.81
C SER A 43 -0.46 9.11 5.00
N PRO A 44 0.84 8.80 4.83
CA PRO A 44 1.28 7.55 4.19
C PRO A 44 0.78 6.30 4.94
N VAL A 45 0.75 6.36 6.27
CA VAL A 45 0.25 5.29 7.14
C VAL A 45 -1.21 4.97 6.83
N ARG A 46 -2.06 6.00 6.72
CA ARG A 46 -3.46 5.80 6.35
C ARG A 46 -3.63 5.27 4.94
N CYS A 47 -2.79 5.69 4.00
CA CYS A 47 -2.78 5.13 2.65
C CYS A 47 -2.54 3.61 2.65
N ILE A 48 -1.64 3.13 3.52
CA ILE A 48 -1.34 1.70 3.71
C ILE A 48 -2.54 0.95 4.30
N TYR A 49 -3.14 1.46 5.38
CA TYR A 49 -4.33 0.84 5.97
C TYR A 49 -5.53 0.83 5.00
N GLN A 50 -5.68 1.86 4.18
CA GLN A 50 -6.72 1.89 3.17
C GLN A 50 -6.46 0.89 2.04
N ALA A 51 -5.20 0.65 1.67
CA ALA A 51 -4.84 -0.42 0.74
C ALA A 51 -5.30 -1.77 1.26
N LYS A 52 -4.97 -2.08 2.53
CA LYS A 52 -5.40 -3.32 3.20
C LYS A 52 -6.92 -3.52 3.10
N ARG A 53 -7.70 -2.52 3.51
CA ARG A 53 -9.17 -2.58 3.46
C ARG A 53 -9.70 -2.79 2.04
N LYS A 54 -9.08 -2.20 1.03
CA LYS A 54 -9.47 -2.35 -0.38
C LYS A 54 -9.15 -3.76 -0.91
N ILE A 55 -8.04 -4.35 -0.48
CA ILE A 55 -7.67 -5.74 -0.80
C ILE A 55 -8.66 -6.71 -0.12
N GLU A 56 -8.94 -6.51 1.17
CA GLU A 56 -9.89 -7.32 1.93
C GLU A 56 -11.31 -7.25 1.38
N ALA A 57 -11.73 -6.10 0.85
CA ALA A 57 -13.03 -5.93 0.21
C ALA A 57 -13.18 -6.73 -1.11
N GLN A 58 -12.08 -7.24 -1.67
CA GLN A 58 -12.07 -8.15 -2.82
C GLN A 58 -11.87 -9.62 -2.41
N ASP A 59 -12.04 -9.95 -1.13
CA ASP A 59 -11.75 -11.28 -0.56
C ASP A 59 -10.28 -11.74 -0.75
N LEU A 60 -9.37 -10.79 -0.95
CA LEU A 60 -7.93 -11.01 -1.08
C LEU A 60 -7.21 -10.68 0.23
N LYS A 61 -5.99 -11.18 0.40
CA LYS A 61 -5.12 -10.85 1.55
C LYS A 61 -3.68 -10.74 1.10
N ALA A 62 -2.95 -9.74 1.56
CA ALA A 62 -1.50 -9.69 1.35
C ALA A 62 -0.83 -10.75 2.23
N THR A 63 0.04 -11.57 1.66
CA THR A 63 0.70 -12.69 2.34
C THR A 63 2.19 -12.46 2.56
N GLU A 64 2.82 -11.68 1.67
CA GLU A 64 4.26 -11.45 1.72
C GLU A 64 4.60 -10.06 1.18
N ILE A 65 5.43 -9.30 1.90
CA ILE A 65 6.00 -8.05 1.39
C ILE A 65 7.29 -8.39 0.63
N GLN A 66 7.30 -8.14 -0.68
CA GLN A 66 8.44 -8.43 -1.55
C GLN A 66 9.51 -7.34 -1.48
N SER A 67 9.09 -6.07 -1.46
CA SER A 67 10.00 -4.94 -1.41
C SER A 67 9.33 -3.68 -0.92
N VAL A 68 10.07 -2.85 -0.20
CA VAL A 68 9.68 -1.48 0.15
C VAL A 68 10.76 -0.53 -0.36
N VAL A 69 10.37 0.42 -1.21
CA VAL A 69 11.24 1.49 -1.70
C VAL A 69 10.76 2.81 -1.09
N GLU A 70 11.48 3.26 -0.06
CA GLU A 70 11.21 4.52 0.64
C GLU A 70 12.14 5.62 0.14
N TYR A 71 11.57 6.80 -0.12
CA TYR A 71 12.30 8.04 -0.39
C TYR A 71 12.11 9.08 0.72
N LEU A 72 11.46 8.68 1.82
CA LEU A 72 11.17 9.49 2.98
C LEU A 72 11.88 8.82 4.16
N SER A 73 12.62 9.58 4.98
CA SER A 73 13.35 9.05 6.15
C SER A 73 12.48 8.14 7.01
N PRO A 74 13.05 7.09 7.63
CA PRO A 74 12.26 6.04 8.27
C PRO A 74 11.49 6.62 9.46
N VAL A 75 10.16 6.68 9.32
CA VAL A 75 9.23 6.91 10.43
C VAL A 75 8.77 5.52 10.85
N ASN A 76 9.07 5.10 12.08
CA ASN A 76 8.72 3.75 12.60
C ASN A 76 7.26 3.36 12.32
N GLU A 77 6.36 4.34 12.33
CA GLU A 77 4.93 4.17 12.04
C GLU A 77 4.65 3.64 10.62
N ILE A 78 5.47 3.97 9.63
CA ILE A 78 5.33 3.47 8.26
C ILE A 78 5.72 1.99 8.20
N ILE A 79 6.84 1.62 8.84
CA ILE A 79 7.31 0.23 8.89
C ILE A 79 6.24 -0.64 9.58
N GLU A 80 5.70 -0.18 10.70
CA GLU A 80 4.60 -0.86 11.40
C GLU A 80 3.37 -1.01 10.52
N ALA A 81 2.94 0.06 9.84
CA ALA A 81 1.79 0.01 8.93
C ALA A 81 2.02 -0.98 7.77
N VAL A 82 3.23 -1.04 7.22
CA VAL A 82 3.60 -2.04 6.19
C VAL A 82 3.50 -3.45 6.74
N HIS A 83 3.96 -3.72 7.97
CA HIS A 83 3.84 -5.05 8.58
C HIS A 83 2.36 -5.44 8.82
N GLN A 84 1.50 -4.47 9.10
CA GLN A 84 0.07 -4.70 9.25
C GLN A 84 -0.64 -5.02 7.93
N LEU A 85 -0.03 -4.82 6.76
CA LEU A 85 -0.60 -5.27 5.48
C LEU A 85 -0.73 -6.80 5.42
N THR A 86 0.24 -7.52 5.99
CA THR A 86 0.29 -9.00 5.93
C THR A 86 -0.35 -9.70 7.13
N THR A 87 -0.68 -8.96 8.20
CA THR A 87 -1.29 -9.49 9.42
C THR A 87 -2.81 -9.42 9.34
#